data_AF-A0A0B6Z3C4-F1
#
_entry.id   AF-A0A0B6Z3C4-F1
#
_cell.length_a   1.000
_cell.length_b   1.000
_cell.length_c   1.000
_cell.angle_alpha   90.00
_cell.angle_beta   90.00
_cell.angle_gamma   90.00
#
_symmetry.space_group_name_H-M   'P 1'
#
loop_
_entity.id
_entity.type
_entity.pdbx_description
1 polymer ?
#
loop_
_entity_poly.entity_id
_entity_poly.type
_entity_poly.pdbx_seq_one_letter_code
_entity_poly.pdbx_strand_id
1 'polypeptide(L)' 'MVFATKYVVRAFSTAFGRFSPIKTVTIIGSGLMGSGIAQVAAASGHNVTVVDQNQEIVDKATASIKKSWTGGKEKVSR' A
#
# COMPACT_ATOMS: atom_id res chain seq x y z
N MET A 1 20.25 38.48 13.01
CA MET A 1 19.62 38.05 11.74
C MET A 1 20.34 36.81 11.17
N VAL A 2 20.38 35.70 11.90
CA VAL A 2 21.05 34.44 11.46
C VAL A 2 20.17 33.20 11.68
N PHE A 3 19.14 33.31 12.53
CA PHE A 3 18.27 32.19 12.90
C PHE A 3 17.25 31.83 11.81
N ALA A 4 16.76 32.81 11.05
CA ALA A 4 15.80 32.60 9.95
C ALA A 4 16.43 31.93 8.71
N THR A 5 17.72 32.14 8.47
CA THR A 5 18.42 31.62 7.28
C THR A 5 18.57 30.09 7.29
N LYS A 6 18.69 29.45 8.47
CA LYS A 6 18.79 27.98 8.57
C LYS A 6 17.51 27.24 8.15
N TYR A 7 16.34 27.87 8.29
CA TYR A 7 15.06 27.25 7.90
C TYR A 7 14.83 27.33 6.39
N VAL A 8 15.18 28.46 5.77
CA VAL A 8 15.03 28.66 4.32
C VAL A 8 16.02 27.80 3.53
N VAL A 9 17.24 27.59 4.03
CA VAL A 9 18.28 26.82 3.32
C VAL A 9 18.00 25.30 3.31
N ARG A 10 17.18 24.75 4.22
CA ARG A 10 16.83 23.30 4.20
C ARG A 10 15.83 22.95 3.09
N ALA A 11 15.01 23.90 2.63
CA ALA A 11 14.07 23.67 1.52
C ALA A 11 14.78 23.58 0.15
N PHE A 12 15.96 24.19 0.02
CA PHE A 12 16.82 24.12 -1.17
C PHE A 12 17.91 23.04 -1.08
N SER A 13 17.82 22.12 -0.11
CA SER A 13 18.76 21.01 -0.02
C SER A 13 18.39 19.90 -0.99
N THR A 14 19.36 19.41 -1.77
CA THR A 14 19.23 18.23 -2.65
C THR A 14 18.97 16.91 -1.88
N ALA A 15 18.93 16.97 -0.55
CA ALA A 15 18.55 15.87 0.33
C ALA A 15 17.04 15.84 0.65
N PHE A 16 16.18 16.51 -0.13
CA PHE A 16 14.73 16.29 -0.09
C PHE A 16 14.49 14.78 -0.18
N GLY A 17 13.89 14.22 0.88
CA GLY A 17 13.90 12.78 1.15
C GLY A 17 13.61 11.98 -0.12
N ARG A 18 14.54 11.11 -0.50
CA ARG A 18 14.36 10.19 -1.63
C ARG A 18 13.13 9.33 -1.34
N PHE A 19 11.98 9.70 -1.90
CA PHE A 19 10.78 8.88 -1.85
C PHE A 19 10.88 7.85 -2.97
N SER A 20 11.37 6.65 -2.63
CA SER A 20 11.29 5.53 -3.57
C SER A 20 9.81 5.18 -3.80
N PRO A 21 9.39 4.96 -5.05
CA PRO A 21 8.02 4.54 -5.32
C PRO A 21 7.75 3.21 -4.61
N ILE A 22 6.63 3.16 -3.88
CA ILE A 22 6.17 1.94 -3.21
C ILE A 22 5.71 0.98 -4.32
N LYS A 23 6.34 -0.19 -4.41
CA LYS A 23 6.00 -1.20 -5.44
C LYS A 23 5.12 -2.32 -4.89
N THR A 24 5.34 -2.67 -3.62
CA THR A 24 4.69 -3.80 -2.97
C THR A 24 4.17 -3.37 -1.60
N VAL A 25 2.94 -3.78 -1.30
CA VAL A 25 2.23 -3.52 -0.04
C VAL A 25 1.81 -4.86 0.56
N THR A 26 2.29 -5.16 1.77
CA THR A 26 1.88 -6.35 2.51
C THR A 26 0.91 -5.94 3.62
N ILE A 27 -0.24 -6.60 3.67
CA ILE A 27 -1.32 -6.35 4.61
C ILE A 27 -1.42 -7.56 5.52
N ILE A 28 -1.23 -7.35 6.82
CA ILE A 28 -1.34 -8.39 7.84
C ILE A 28 -2.72 -8.24 8.48
N GLY A 29 -3.56 -9.26 8.31
CA GLY A 29 -4.97 -9.27 8.68
C GLY A 29 -5.88 -9.09 7.47
N SER A 30 -6.73 -10.08 7.21
CA SER A 30 -7.64 -10.21 6.07
C SER A 30 -9.10 -9.91 6.43
N GLY A 31 -9.34 -9.27 7.58
CA GLY A 31 -10.68 -8.85 8.01
C GLY A 31 -11.30 -7.74 7.14
N LEU A 32 -12.36 -7.09 7.65
CA LEU A 32 -13.09 -6.02 6.94
C LEU A 32 -12.16 -4.87 6.51
N MET A 33 -11.31 -4.39 7.42
CA MET A 33 -10.39 -3.28 7.13
C MET A 33 -9.26 -3.71 6.19
N GLY A 34 -8.71 -4.92 6.38
CA GLY A 34 -7.62 -5.45 5.56
C GLY A 34 -8.02 -5.68 4.10
N SER A 35 -9.21 -6.22 3.88
CA SER A 35 -9.78 -6.39 2.53
C SER A 35 -10.07 -5.06 1.84
N GLY A 36 -10.56 -4.04 2.57
CA GLY A 36 -10.76 -2.70 2.03
C GLY A 36 -9.45 -2.00 1.64
N ILE A 37 -8.41 -2.10 2.49
CA ILE A 37 -7.09 -1.55 2.18
C ILE A 37 -6.49 -2.30 0.98
N ALA A 38 -6.62 -3.63 0.93
CA ALA A 38 -6.13 -4.43 -0.18
C ALA A 38 -6.80 -4.05 -1.50
N GLN A 39 -8.10 -3.79 -1.48
CA GLN A 39 -8.85 -3.32 -2.65
C GLN A 39 -8.32 -1.98 -3.15
N VAL A 40 -8.09 -1.00 -2.28
CA VAL A 40 -7.60 0.33 -2.67
C VAL A 40 -6.12 0.28 -3.11
N ALA A 41 -5.30 -0.52 -2.43
CA ALA A 41 -3.90 -0.73 -2.79
C ALA A 41 -3.76 -1.44 -4.15
N ALA A 42 -4.62 -2.43 -4.42
CA ALA A 42 -4.70 -3.04 -5.74
C ALA A 42 -5.19 -2.02 -6.79
N ALA A 43 -6.23 -1.22 -6.47
CA ALA A 43 -6.82 -0.19 -7.35
C ALA A 43 -5.81 0.84 -7.83
N SER A 44 -4.86 1.16 -6.97
CA SER A 44 -3.78 2.12 -7.25
C SER A 44 -2.60 1.51 -8.01
N GLY A 45 -2.67 0.22 -8.38
CA GLY A 45 -1.64 -0.45 -9.19
C GLY A 45 -0.44 -0.95 -8.38
N HIS A 46 -0.54 -1.04 -7.06
CA HIS A 46 0.51 -1.62 -6.21
C HIS A 46 0.39 -3.15 -6.21
N ASN A 47 1.53 -3.84 -6.04
CA ASN A 47 1.52 -5.27 -5.82
C ASN A 47 1.09 -5.55 -4.37
N VAL A 48 -0.03 -6.24 -4.15
CA VAL A 48 -0.60 -6.44 -2.80
C VAL A 48 -0.51 -7.91 -2.38
N THR A 49 0.02 -8.13 -1.19
CA THR A 49 0.02 -9.45 -0.53
C THR A 49 -0.76 -9.36 0.77
N VAL A 50 -1.73 -10.25 0.98
CA VAL A 50 -2.53 -10.31 2.20
C VAL A 50 -2.15 -11.57 2.97
N VAL A 51 -1.85 -11.43 4.26
CA VAL A 51 -1.44 -12.53 5.15
C VAL A 51 -2.35 -12.58 6.36
N ASP A 52 -2.84 -13.77 6.70
CA ASP A 52 -3.60 -14.02 7.92
C ASP A 52 -3.27 -15.42 8.45
N GLN A 53 -3.63 -15.70 9.71
CA GLN A 53 -3.41 -17.02 10.30
C GLN A 53 -4.43 -18.06 9.84
N ASN A 54 -5.67 -17.63 9.57
CA ASN A 54 -6.74 -18.54 9.17
C ASN A 54 -7.02 -18.43 7.66
N GLN A 55 -6.83 -19.53 6.94
CA GLN A 55 -7.01 -19.62 5.49
C GLN A 55 -8.43 -19.26 5.05
N GLU A 56 -9.45 -19.59 5.85
CA GLU A 56 -10.85 -19.29 5.53
C GLU A 56 -11.11 -17.77 5.42
N ILE A 57 -10.42 -16.98 6.25
CA ILE A 57 -10.57 -15.52 6.27
C ILE A 57 -9.84 -14.92 5.06
N VAL A 58 -8.67 -15.45 4.71
CA VAL A 58 -7.93 -15.06 3.50
C VAL A 58 -8.75 -15.34 2.24
N ASP A 59 -9.40 -16.49 2.16
CA ASP A 59 -10.22 -16.87 1.00
C ASP A 59 -11.44 -15.96 0.88
N LYS A 60 -12.10 -15.64 2.01
CA LYS A 60 -13.22 -14.68 2.05
C LYS A 60 -12.79 -13.27 1.65
N ALA A 61 -11.64 -12.81 2.11
CA ALA A 61 -11.07 -11.52 1.74
C ALA A 61 -10.76 -11.48 0.25
N THR A 62 -10.11 -12.52 -0.27
CA THR A 62 -9.77 -12.65 -1.70
C THR A 62 -11.04 -12.68 -2.56
N ALA A 63 -12.08 -13.39 -2.15
CA ALA A 63 -13.37 -13.40 -2.83
C ALA A 63 -14.03 -12.01 -2.83
N SER A 64 -13.94 -11.28 -1.72
CA SER A 64 -14.48 -9.93 -1.59
C SER A 64 -13.73 -8.94 -2.48
N ILE A 65 -12.40 -9.04 -2.52
CA ILE A 65 -11.54 -8.24 -3.40
C ILE A 65 -11.87 -8.57 -4.87
N LYS A 66 -11.98 -9.86 -5.24
CA LYS A 66 -12.36 -10.29 -6.61
C LYS A 66 -13.75 -9.81 -7.02
N LYS A 67 -14.74 -9.87 -6.12
CA LYS A 67 -16.10 -9.39 -6.40
C LYS A 67 -16.14 -7.89 -6.68
N SER A 68 -15.32 -7.11 -5.97
CA SER A 68 -15.21 -5.67 -6.16
C SER A 68 -14.33 -5.27 -7.35
N TRP A 69 -13.64 -6.23 -7.99
CA TRP A 69 -12.61 -5.97 -9.00
C TRP A 69 -13.05 -6.40 -10.41
N THR A 70 -13.49 -5.44 -11.23
CA THR A 70 -14.01 -5.65 -12.61
C THR A 70 -12.98 -5.42 -13.72
N GLY A 71 -11.68 -5.31 -13.44
CA GLY A 71 -10.67 -5.28 -14.52
C GLY A 71 -9.24 -5.01 -14.07
N GLY A 72 -8.30 -5.89 -14.45
CA GLY A 72 -6.86 -5.58 -14.52
C GLY A 72 -5.93 -6.44 -13.65
N LYS A 73 -5.18 -7.32 -14.32
CA LYS A 73 -3.87 -7.94 -14.01
C LYS A 73 -3.61 -8.43 -12.56
N GLU A 74 -3.79 -9.73 -12.34
CA GLU A 74 -3.46 -10.44 -11.10
C GLU A 74 -1.99 -10.91 -11.10
N LYS A 75 -1.21 -10.43 -10.11
CA LYS A 75 -0.05 -11.16 -9.55
C LYS A 75 -0.27 -11.31 -8.05
N VAL A 76 -1.33 -12.01 -7.65
CA VAL A 76 -1.47 -12.49 -6.28
C VAL A 76 -0.47 -13.64 -6.12
N SER A 77 0.74 -13.30 -5.70
CA SER A 77 1.67 -14.31 -5.18
C SER A 77 1.12 -14.74 -3.84
N ARG A 78 0.85 -16.05 -3.74
CA ARG A 78 0.79 -16.77 -2.47
C ARG A 78 2.01 -16.45 -1.61
#